data_AF-A0A087XR66-F1
#
_entry.id   AF-A0A087XR66-F1
#
_cell.length_a   1.000
_cell.length_b   1.000
_cell.length_c   1.000
_cell.angle_alpha   90.00
_cell.angle_beta   90.00
_cell.angle_gamma   90.00
#
_symmetry.space_group_name_H-M   'P 1'
#
loop_
_entity.id
_entity.type
_entity.pdbx_description
1 polymer ?
#
loop_
_entity_poly.entity_id
_entity_poly.type
_entity_poly.pdbx_seq_one_letter_code
_entity_poly.pdbx_strand_id
1 'polypeptide(L)'
;MAGQQGAEDLFDSILFADERFRGEGYQEGFQRGTKRGLHNGWRHGASHGANLSSEISFYYGFAISWKCLLEHQSDDRSRKRLRALEALLNLTQKFPLDDPQSVKLQEDTEKLRAKFRQVCSMLNVPTDFKDYIRTAEGTSF
;
A
#
# COMPACT_ATOMS: atom_id res chain seq x y z
N MET A 1 -50.91 38.55 -17.40
CA MET A 1 -50.75 38.81 -15.95
C MET A 1 -49.34 38.41 -15.57
N ALA A 2 -48.41 39.36 -15.54
CA ALA A 2 -47.03 39.12 -15.14
C ALA A 2 -47.01 38.99 -13.60
N GLY A 3 -46.94 37.76 -13.11
CA GLY A 3 -46.69 37.50 -11.69
C GLY A 3 -45.31 38.01 -11.35
N GLN A 4 -45.24 38.89 -10.36
CA GLN A 4 -44.03 39.48 -9.80
C GLN A 4 -42.93 38.42 -9.69
N GLN A 5 -41.78 38.68 -10.34
CA GLN A 5 -40.53 38.05 -9.96
C GLN A 5 -40.31 38.43 -8.49
N GLY A 6 -40.42 37.44 -7.60
CA GLY A 6 -40.36 37.63 -6.15
C GLY A 6 -39.10 38.37 -5.78
N ALA A 7 -39.24 39.62 -5.35
CA ALA A 7 -38.19 40.30 -4.63
C ALA A 7 -37.97 39.47 -3.35
N GLU A 8 -36.78 38.89 -3.18
CA GLU A 8 -36.38 38.38 -1.86
C GLU A 8 -36.63 39.50 -0.85
N ASP A 9 -37.34 39.21 0.25
CA ASP A 9 -37.66 40.24 1.24
C ASP A 9 -36.35 40.81 1.78
N LEU A 10 -36.31 42.14 2.02
CA LEU A 10 -35.09 42.85 2.43
C LEU A 10 -34.48 42.23 3.69
N PHE A 11 -35.31 41.62 4.54
CA PHE A 11 -34.91 40.98 5.79
C PHE A 11 -34.76 39.46 5.71
N ASP A 12 -35.13 38.79 4.60
CA ASP A 12 -34.99 37.33 4.44
C ASP A 12 -33.53 36.88 4.59
N SER A 13 -32.61 37.71 4.09
CA SER A 13 -31.17 37.46 4.23
C SER A 13 -30.69 37.38 5.69
N ILE A 14 -31.32 38.13 6.59
CA ILE A 14 -30.99 38.15 8.03
C ILE A 14 -31.78 37.04 8.75
N LEU A 15 -33.08 36.93 8.47
CA LEU A 15 -33.97 35.96 9.12
C LEU A 15 -33.54 34.52 8.85
N PHE A 16 -33.09 34.23 7.62
CA PHE A 16 -32.64 32.90 7.21
C PHE A 16 -31.11 32.74 7.17
N ALA A 17 -30.36 33.69 7.75
CA ALA A 17 -28.90 33.66 7.74
C ALA A 17 -28.33 32.36 8.33
N ASP A 18 -28.85 31.90 9.47
CA ASP A 18 -28.38 30.67 10.14
C ASP A 18 -28.59 29.43 9.25
N GLU A 19 -29.78 29.28 8.67
CA GLU A 19 -30.09 28.16 7.77
C GLU A 19 -29.22 28.19 6.51
N ARG A 20 -28.99 29.38 5.94
CA ARG A 20 -28.12 29.56 4.76
C ARG A 20 -26.68 29.19 5.09
N PHE A 21 -26.09 29.74 6.14
CA PHE A 21 -24.70 29.44 6.51
C PHE A 21 -24.51 27.99 6.93
N ARG A 22 -25.51 27.38 7.59
CA ARG A 22 -25.48 25.94 7.89
C ARG A 22 -25.50 25.11 6.61
N GLY A 23 -26.37 25.44 5.66
CA GLY A 23 -26.44 24.77 4.36
C GLY A 23 -25.17 24.93 3.54
N GLU A 24 -24.64 26.15 3.43
CA GLU A 24 -23.39 26.46 2.75
C GLU A 24 -22.20 25.75 3.39
N GLY A 25 -22.09 25.79 4.73
CA GLY A 25 -21.03 25.11 5.47
C GLY A 25 -21.08 23.59 5.33
N TYR A 26 -22.29 23.00 5.36
CA TYR A 26 -22.47 21.58 5.07
C TYR A 26 -22.03 21.23 3.65
N GLN A 27 -22.49 21.98 2.64
CA GLN A 27 -22.20 21.71 1.25
C GLN A 27 -20.70 21.88 0.94
N GLU A 28 -20.08 22.94 1.46
CA GLU A 28 -18.64 23.18 1.37
C GLU A 28 -17.85 22.04 2.05
N GLY A 29 -18.22 21.70 3.28
CA GLY A 29 -17.58 20.64 4.06
C GLY A 29 -17.68 19.28 3.36
N PHE A 30 -18.85 18.95 2.84
CA PHE A 30 -19.09 17.70 2.09
C PHE A 30 -18.25 17.65 0.81
N GLN A 31 -18.23 18.72 0.02
CA GLN A 31 -17.44 18.77 -1.21
C GLN A 31 -15.94 18.68 -0.94
N ARG A 32 -15.44 19.43 0.05
CA ARG A 32 -14.03 19.39 0.46
C ARG A 32 -13.64 18.03 1.02
N GLY A 33 -14.48 17.45 1.88
CA GLY A 33 -14.29 16.12 2.45
C GLY A 33 -14.22 15.04 1.36
N THR A 34 -15.12 15.09 0.39
CA THR A 34 -15.14 14.14 -0.74
C THR A 34 -13.87 14.23 -1.58
N LYS A 35 -13.47 15.44 -1.99
CA LYS A 35 -12.24 15.64 -2.78
C LYS A 35 -10.99 15.19 -2.03
N ARG A 36 -10.88 15.55 -0.75
CA ARG A 36 -9.75 15.18 0.11
C ARG A 36 -9.70 13.66 0.33
N GLY A 37 -10.84 13.04 0.63
CA GLY A 37 -10.95 11.59 0.82
C GLY A 37 -10.49 10.82 -0.41
N LEU A 38 -10.96 11.24 -1.60
CA LEU A 38 -10.55 10.63 -2.86
C LEU A 38 -9.04 10.76 -3.12
N HIS A 39 -8.50 11.97 -2.96
CA HIS A 39 -7.08 12.22 -3.19
C HIS A 39 -6.20 11.42 -2.22
N ASN A 40 -6.55 11.42 -0.94
CA ASN A 40 -5.79 10.70 0.09
C ASN A 40 -5.86 9.19 -0.12
N GLY A 41 -7.05 8.65 -0.41
CA GLY A 41 -7.23 7.22 -0.68
C GLY A 41 -6.43 6.77 -1.91
N TRP A 42 -6.49 7.54 -3.00
CA TRP A 42 -5.71 7.26 -4.21
C TRP A 42 -4.21 7.27 -3.93
N ARG A 43 -3.70 8.31 -3.28
CA ARG A 43 -2.26 8.44 -2.99
C ARG A 43 -1.78 7.35 -2.04
N HIS A 44 -2.59 7.02 -1.03
CA HIS A 44 -2.30 5.95 -0.09
C HIS A 44 -2.24 4.60 -0.80
N GLY A 45 -3.23 4.26 -1.63
CA GLY A 45 -3.24 3.02 -2.40
C GLY A 45 -2.04 2.90 -3.34
N ALA A 46 -1.72 3.97 -4.08
CA ALA A 46 -0.57 4.00 -4.97
C ALA A 46 0.76 3.79 -4.23
N SER A 47 0.98 4.53 -3.13
CA SER A 47 2.20 4.40 -2.33
C SER A 47 2.30 3.04 -1.64
N HIS A 48 1.21 2.56 -1.05
CA HIS A 48 1.18 1.27 -0.36
C HIS A 48 1.43 0.12 -1.34
N GLY A 49 0.76 0.12 -2.50
CA GLY A 49 0.97 -0.88 -3.55
C GLY A 49 2.39 -0.86 -4.11
N ALA A 50 2.98 0.32 -4.32
CA ALA A 50 4.37 0.45 -4.77
C ALA A 50 5.36 -0.13 -3.74
N ASN A 51 5.16 0.14 -2.44
CA ASN A 51 5.99 -0.41 -1.38
C ASN A 51 5.88 -1.93 -1.29
N LEU A 52 4.65 -2.46 -1.32
CA LEU A 52 4.40 -3.90 -1.24
C LEU A 52 4.97 -4.65 -2.45
N SER A 53 4.72 -4.16 -3.67
CA SER A 53 5.23 -4.77 -4.89
C SER A 53 6.76 -4.74 -4.97
N SER A 54 7.39 -3.66 -4.50
CA SER A 54 8.86 -3.56 -4.41
C SER A 54 9.44 -4.62 -3.46
N GLU A 55 8.82 -4.82 -2.30
CA GLU A 55 9.23 -5.84 -1.33
C GLU A 55 9.12 -7.26 -1.89
N ILE A 56 7.98 -7.59 -2.50
CA ILE A 56 7.75 -8.94 -3.09
C ILE A 56 8.71 -9.19 -4.26
N SER A 57 8.85 -8.20 -5.15
CA SER A 57 9.72 -8.31 -6.32
C SER A 57 11.19 -8.44 -5.93
N PHE A 58 11.61 -7.75 -4.86
CA PHE A 58 12.93 -7.93 -4.28
C PHE A 58 13.13 -9.34 -3.75
N TYR A 59 12.19 -9.90 -2.97
CA TYR A 59 12.29 -11.29 -2.48
C TYR A 59 12.39 -12.30 -3.62
N TYR A 60 11.62 -12.10 -4.69
CA TYR A 60 11.69 -12.93 -5.89
C TYR A 60 13.08 -12.87 -6.54
N GLY A 61 13.59 -11.66 -6.81
CA GLY A 61 14.91 -11.46 -7.40
C GLY A 61 16.05 -11.98 -6.52
N PHE A 62 15.96 -11.76 -5.20
CA PHE A 62 16.88 -12.30 -4.21
C PHE A 62 16.91 -13.83 -4.28
N ALA A 63 15.74 -14.48 -4.28
CA ALA A 63 15.67 -15.93 -4.25
C ALA A 63 16.19 -16.58 -5.55
N ILE A 64 15.90 -15.99 -6.72
CA ILE A 64 16.48 -16.44 -8.00
C ILE A 64 17.99 -16.30 -8.02
N SER A 65 18.49 -15.13 -7.60
CA SER A 65 19.94 -14.84 -7.61
C SER A 65 20.70 -15.84 -6.76
N TRP A 66 20.22 -16.08 -5.53
CA TRP A 66 20.83 -17.07 -4.63
C TRP A 66 20.67 -18.50 -5.12
N LYS A 67 19.55 -18.86 -5.76
CA LYS A 67 19.37 -20.17 -6.35
C LYS A 67 20.42 -20.44 -7.42
N CYS A 68 20.62 -19.50 -8.36
CA CYS A 68 21.64 -19.61 -9.41
C CYS A 68 23.07 -19.75 -8.86
N LEU A 69 23.40 -19.02 -7.78
CA LEU A 69 24.71 -19.12 -7.13
C LEU A 69 24.95 -20.47 -6.45
N LEU A 70 23.89 -21.09 -5.91
CA LEU A 70 23.98 -22.34 -5.15
C LEU A 70 23.76 -23.60 -6.01
N GLU A 71 23.27 -23.47 -7.24
CA GLU A 71 22.94 -24.60 -8.13
C GLU A 71 24.14 -25.51 -8.43
N HIS A 72 25.36 -24.97 -8.44
CA HIS A 72 26.59 -25.74 -8.71
C HIS A 72 27.24 -26.33 -7.45
N GLN A 73 26.68 -26.11 -6.26
CA GLN A 73 27.23 -26.59 -4.99
C GLN A 73 26.54 -27.91 -4.59
N SER A 74 27.31 -28.99 -4.42
CA SER A 74 26.78 -30.34 -4.16
C SER A 74 26.70 -30.72 -2.67
N ASP A 75 26.98 -29.80 -1.76
CA ASP A 75 26.95 -30.06 -0.32
C ASP A 75 25.53 -30.08 0.28
N ASP A 76 25.36 -30.79 1.40
CA ASP A 76 24.05 -30.95 2.04
C ASP A 76 23.45 -29.64 2.57
N ARG A 77 24.31 -28.68 2.95
CA ARG A 77 23.89 -27.36 3.43
C ARG A 77 23.32 -26.54 2.27
N SER A 78 23.94 -26.59 1.09
CA SER A 78 23.43 -25.95 -0.12
C SER A 78 22.10 -26.54 -0.58
N ARG A 79 21.90 -27.86 -0.52
CA ARG A 79 20.59 -28.48 -0.80
C ARG A 79 19.48 -27.98 0.12
N LYS A 80 19.76 -27.86 1.42
CA LYS A 80 18.80 -27.31 2.40
C LYS A 80 18.46 -25.84 2.12
N ARG A 81 19.45 -25.03 1.77
CA ARG A 81 19.27 -23.62 1.37
C ARG A 81 18.45 -23.50 0.08
N LEU A 82 18.73 -24.32 -0.93
CA LEU A 82 17.98 -24.37 -2.19
C LEU A 82 16.50 -24.67 -1.95
N ARG A 83 16.18 -25.67 -1.13
CA ARG A 83 14.79 -25.97 -0.76
C ARG A 83 14.09 -24.80 -0.05
N ALA A 84 14.80 -24.08 0.81
CA ALA A 84 14.26 -22.91 1.49
C ALA A 84 13.99 -21.74 0.52
N LEU A 85 14.90 -21.53 -0.45
CA LEU A 85 14.76 -20.55 -1.53
C LEU A 85 13.59 -20.88 -2.45
N GLU A 86 13.42 -22.15 -2.82
CA GLU A 86 12.28 -22.59 -3.62
C GLU A 86 10.95 -22.40 -2.88
N ALA A 87 10.92 -22.65 -1.58
CA ALA A 87 9.74 -22.36 -0.78
C ALA A 87 9.42 -20.85 -0.74
N LEU A 88 10.44 -19.98 -0.67
CA LEU A 88 10.25 -18.53 -0.77
C LEU A 88 9.72 -18.12 -2.15
N LEU A 89 10.28 -18.67 -3.24
CA LEU A 89 9.80 -18.41 -4.60
C LEU A 89 8.33 -18.83 -4.78
N ASN A 90 7.97 -20.01 -4.28
CA ASN A 90 6.59 -20.48 -4.33
C ASN A 90 5.62 -19.55 -3.61
N LEU A 91 6.03 -18.96 -2.47
CA LEU A 91 5.21 -17.97 -1.77
C LEU A 91 5.09 -16.66 -2.56
N THR A 92 6.19 -16.17 -3.17
CA THR A 92 6.14 -14.96 -4.00
C THR A 92 5.24 -15.12 -5.22
N GLN A 93 5.26 -16.28 -5.88
CA GLN A 93 4.46 -16.54 -7.09
C GLN A 93 2.98 -16.77 -6.81
N LYS A 94 2.64 -17.29 -5.62
CA LYS A 94 1.25 -17.47 -5.18
C LYS A 94 0.65 -16.23 -4.54
N PHE A 95 1.42 -15.15 -4.42
CA PHE A 95 0.99 -13.95 -3.75
C PHE A 95 -0.14 -13.28 -4.56
N PRO A 96 -1.30 -12.98 -3.95
CA PRO A 96 -2.47 -12.46 -4.66
C PRO A 96 -2.30 -10.97 -5.00
N LEU A 97 -1.50 -10.66 -6.02
CA LEU A 97 -1.30 -9.29 -6.50
C LEU A 97 -2.56 -8.71 -7.18
N ASP A 98 -3.45 -9.58 -7.65
CA ASP A 98 -4.66 -9.20 -8.41
C ASP A 98 -5.84 -8.76 -7.52
N ASP A 99 -5.78 -9.01 -6.20
CA ASP A 99 -6.84 -8.62 -5.25
C ASP A 99 -6.29 -7.71 -4.14
N PRO A 100 -6.29 -6.37 -4.35
CA PRO A 100 -5.84 -5.39 -3.37
C PRO A 100 -6.69 -5.33 -2.10
N GLN A 101 -7.89 -5.91 -2.09
CA GLN A 101 -8.80 -5.91 -0.94
C GLN A 101 -8.85 -7.26 -0.22
N SER A 102 -8.00 -8.21 -0.61
CA SER A 102 -7.92 -9.50 0.04
C SER A 102 -7.58 -9.35 1.52
N VAL A 103 -8.47 -9.87 2.37
CA VAL A 103 -8.25 -9.94 3.83
C VAL A 103 -6.99 -10.76 4.17
N LYS A 104 -6.60 -11.68 3.28
CA LYS A 104 -5.43 -12.54 3.45
C LYS A 104 -4.11 -11.87 3.04
N LEU A 105 -4.17 -10.72 2.37
CA LEU A 105 -2.98 -10.02 1.86
C LEU A 105 -1.99 -9.71 2.99
N GLN A 106 -2.48 -9.24 4.13
CA GLN A 106 -1.63 -8.95 5.29
C GLN A 106 -0.98 -10.23 5.84
N GLU A 107 -1.76 -11.29 6.06
CA GLU A 107 -1.24 -12.56 6.56
C GLU A 107 -0.19 -13.16 5.61
N ASP A 108 -0.44 -13.11 4.31
CA ASP A 108 0.47 -13.64 3.30
C ASP A 108 1.75 -12.80 3.18
N THR A 109 1.65 -11.48 3.38
CA THR A 109 2.81 -10.59 3.48
C THR A 109 3.66 -10.94 4.69
N GLU A 110 3.05 -11.17 5.85
CA GLU A 110 3.75 -11.56 7.07
C GLU A 110 4.41 -12.94 6.94
N LYS A 111 3.72 -13.92 6.35
CA LYS A 111 4.30 -15.24 6.03
C LYS A 111 5.50 -15.10 5.11
N LEU A 112 5.41 -14.25 4.09
CA LEU A 112 6.50 -14.02 3.13
C LEU A 112 7.71 -13.38 3.80
N ARG A 113 7.50 -12.34 4.62
CA ARG A 113 8.56 -11.69 5.43
C ARG A 113 9.23 -12.67 6.39
N ALA A 114 8.45 -13.49 7.09
CA ALA A 114 8.97 -14.51 7.99
C ALA A 114 9.84 -15.54 7.22
N LYS A 115 9.38 -15.98 6.05
CA LYS A 115 10.14 -16.90 5.20
C LYS A 115 11.43 -16.27 4.69
N PHE A 116 11.39 -15.01 4.26
CA PHE A 116 12.57 -14.26 3.83
C PHE A 116 13.62 -14.16 4.94
N ARG A 117 13.23 -13.78 6.16
CA ARG A 117 14.15 -13.74 7.32
C ARG A 117 14.76 -15.10 7.62
N GLN A 118 13.96 -16.17 7.55
CA GLN A 118 14.45 -17.54 7.71
C GLN A 118 15.54 -17.87 6.68
N VAL A 119 15.30 -17.57 5.40
CA VAL A 119 16.26 -17.81 4.32
C VAL A 119 17.53 -16.98 4.53
N CYS A 120 17.42 -15.71 4.89
CA CYS A 120 18.57 -14.84 5.17
C CYS A 120 19.45 -15.38 6.30
N SER A 121 18.83 -15.87 7.38
CA SER A 121 19.54 -16.54 8.48
C SER A 121 20.29 -17.79 8.02
N MET A 122 19.71 -18.61 7.13
CA MET A 122 20.38 -19.80 6.58
C MET A 122 21.56 -19.46 5.65
N LEU A 123 21.51 -18.29 5.01
CA LEU A 123 22.54 -17.76 4.12
C LEU A 123 23.59 -16.89 4.84
N ASN A 124 23.40 -16.60 6.13
CA ASN A 124 24.22 -15.68 6.93
C ASN A 124 24.32 -14.26 6.32
N VAL A 125 23.20 -13.73 5.86
CA VAL A 125 23.09 -12.36 5.31
C VAL A 125 22.12 -11.52 6.15
N PRO A 126 22.14 -10.17 6.03
CA PRO A 126 21.20 -9.31 6.71
C PRO A 126 19.74 -9.76 6.50
N THR A 127 18.96 -9.73 7.57
CA THR A 127 17.59 -10.28 7.58
C THR A 127 16.52 -9.20 7.40
N ASP A 128 16.87 -7.92 7.56
CA ASP A 128 15.95 -6.82 7.33
C ASP A 128 15.96 -6.45 5.85
N PHE A 129 14.78 -6.40 5.25
CA PHE A 129 14.58 -5.92 3.89
C PHE A 129 15.07 -4.46 3.73
N LYS A 130 14.94 -3.65 4.79
CA LYS A 130 15.38 -2.25 4.79
C LYS A 130 16.88 -2.10 4.58
N ASP A 131 17.67 -3.09 4.97
CA ASP A 131 19.12 -3.08 4.76
C ASP A 131 19.49 -3.13 3.27
N TYR A 132 18.58 -3.60 2.42
CA TYR A 132 18.79 -3.75 0.98
C TYR A 132 18.19 -2.60 0.15
N ILE A 133 17.30 -1.79 0.74
CA ILE A 133 16.69 -0.67 0.05
C ILE A 133 17.23 0.63 0.64
N ARG A 134 17.84 1.44 -0.22
CA ARG A 134 18.04 2.86 0.09
C ARG A 134 16.66 3.52 0.10
N THR A 135 16.02 3.59 1.26
CA THR A 135 14.97 4.58 1.47
C THR A 135 15.61 5.95 1.29
N ALA A 136 15.21 6.68 0.25
CA ALA A 136 15.44 8.12 0.23
C ALA A 136 14.71 8.67 1.46
N GLU A 137 15.50 9.08 2.46
CA GLU A 137 14.96 9.68 3.67
C GLU A 137 14.14 10.92 3.28
N GLY A 138 12.86 10.91 3.66
CA GLY A 138 12.09 12.12 3.94
C GLY A 138 11.74 13.03 2.76
N THR A 139 10.56 12.82 2.19
CA THR A 139 9.62 13.95 2.14
C THR A 139 8.60 13.71 3.24
N SER A 140 8.84 14.30 4.41
CA SER A 140 7.80 14.43 5.44
C SER A 140 6.60 15.11 4.79
N PHE A 141 5.43 14.49 4.90
CA PHE A 141 4.15 15.15 4.62
C PHE A 141 3.61 15.81 5.88
#